data_AF-A0A1I0EVQ6-F1
#
_entry.id   AF-A0A1I0EVQ6-F1
#
_cell.length_a   1.000
_cell.length_b   1.000
_cell.length_c   1.000
_cell.angle_alpha   90.00
_cell.angle_beta   90.00
_cell.angle_gamma   90.00
#
_symmetry.space_group_name_H-M   'P 1'
#
loop_
_entity.id
_entity.type
_entity.pdbx_description
1 polymer ?
#
loop_
_entity_poly.entity_id
_entity_poly.type
_entity_poly.pdbx_seq_one_letter_code
_entity_poly.pdbx_strand_id
1 'polypeptide(L)'
;MRRYRKKPVEVTAVQWTGDNINHLWDVFSAENIYGPTEKNPDWLIITTLEGDMRANVGDWIIKGVKGELYPCKPDVFAETYEPVPAVTWGTY
;
A
#
# COMPACT_ATOMS: atom_id res chain seq x y z
N MET A 1 -3.26 -35.40 9.36
CA MET A 1 -3.56 -34.01 8.97
C MET A 1 -2.26 -33.26 8.72
N ARG A 2 -2.12 -32.52 7.61
CA ARG A 2 -0.96 -31.64 7.38
C ARG A 2 -1.34 -30.21 7.68
N ARG A 3 -0.51 -29.51 8.44
CA ARG A 3 -0.63 -28.08 8.74
C ARG A 3 0.44 -27.35 7.95
N TYR A 4 0.09 -26.17 7.45
CA TYR A 4 0.99 -25.30 6.69
C TYR A 4 0.93 -23.90 7.29
N ARG A 5 2.02 -23.15 7.19
CA ARG A 5 2.09 -21.73 7.53
C ARG A 5 2.36 -20.92 6.27
N LYS A 6 1.84 -19.70 6.18
CA LYS A 6 2.22 -18.75 5.12
C LYS A 6 3.73 -18.48 5.24
N LYS A 7 4.41 -18.33 4.12
CA LYS A 7 5.79 -17.83 4.13
C LYS A 7 5.78 -16.36 4.63
N PRO A 8 6.81 -15.91 5.36
CA PRO A 8 6.97 -14.48 5.61
C PRO A 8 7.12 -13.76 4.28
N VAL A 9 6.43 -12.63 4.13
CA VAL A 9 6.43 -11.80 2.93
C VAL A 9 6.63 -10.36 3.38
N GLU A 10 7.70 -9.73 2.91
CA GLU A 10 7.89 -8.29 3.02
C GLU A 10 7.05 -7.58 1.95
N VAL A 11 6.47 -6.44 2.30
CA VAL A 11 5.64 -5.64 1.40
C VAL A 11 6.16 -4.21 1.35
N THR A 12 5.95 -3.54 0.22
CA THR A 12 6.09 -2.08 0.13
C THR A 12 4.73 -1.46 0.38
N ALA A 13 4.66 -0.52 1.33
CA ALA A 13 3.43 0.16 1.68
C ALA A 13 3.68 1.65 1.92
N VAL A 14 2.73 2.49 1.51
CA VAL A 14 2.74 3.94 1.75
C VAL A 14 1.39 4.34 2.27
N GLN A 15 1.35 5.09 3.38
CA GLN A 15 0.11 5.65 3.90
C GLN A 15 -0.35 6.82 3.03
N TRP A 16 -1.62 6.82 2.61
CA TRP A 16 -2.24 7.96 1.94
C TRP A 16 -2.55 9.05 2.97
N THR A 17 -1.89 10.21 2.87
CA THR A 17 -2.04 11.30 3.87
C THR A 17 -2.99 12.41 3.43
N GLY A 18 -3.48 12.37 2.19
CA GLY A 18 -4.30 13.45 1.61
C GLY A 18 -3.50 14.41 0.74
N ASP A 19 -2.19 14.47 0.93
CA ASP A 19 -1.29 15.44 0.29
C ASP A 19 -0.07 14.79 -0.40
N ASN A 20 0.11 13.48 -0.29
CA ASN A 20 1.31 12.79 -0.78
C ASN A 20 1.10 11.97 -2.07
N ILE A 21 0.22 12.42 -2.97
CA ILE A 21 -0.20 11.60 -4.13
C ILE A 21 0.96 11.37 -5.11
N ASN A 22 1.82 12.37 -5.27
CA ASN A 22 3.02 12.25 -6.09
C ASN A 22 3.95 11.16 -5.56
N HIS A 23 4.11 11.06 -4.24
CA HIS A 23 4.91 10.01 -3.63
C HIS A 23 4.31 8.61 -3.86
N LEU A 24 2.98 8.48 -3.80
CA LEU A 24 2.31 7.22 -4.16
C LEU A 24 2.59 6.83 -5.62
N TRP A 25 2.52 7.78 -6.55
CA TRP A 25 2.83 7.54 -7.96
C TRP A 25 4.30 7.21 -8.21
N ASP A 26 5.21 7.86 -7.50
CA ASP A 26 6.65 7.56 -7.60
C ASP A 26 6.96 6.13 -7.14
N VAL A 27 6.31 5.67 -6.07
CA VAL A 27 6.55 4.34 -5.51
C VAL A 27 5.81 3.23 -6.28
N PHE A 28 4.59 3.52 -6.76
CA PHE A 28 3.69 2.49 -7.29
C PHE A 28 3.33 2.60 -8.78
N SER A 29 3.79 3.65 -9.47
CA SER A 29 3.25 4.09 -10.77
C SER A 29 1.82 4.62 -10.68
N ALA A 30 1.47 5.56 -11.55
CA ALA A 30 0.15 6.18 -11.57
C ALA A 30 -0.97 5.31 -12.17
N GLU A 31 -0.62 4.19 -12.82
CA GLU A 31 -1.54 3.38 -13.62
C GLU A 31 -2.78 2.87 -12.86
N ASN A 32 -2.63 2.58 -11.55
CA ASN A 32 -3.70 1.97 -10.73
C ASN A 32 -4.17 2.86 -9.57
N ILE A 33 -3.81 4.16 -9.57
CA ILE A 33 -4.12 5.09 -8.49
C ILE A 33 -4.76 6.36 -9.08
N TYR A 34 -6.06 6.54 -8.83
CA TYR A 34 -6.85 7.64 -9.37
C TYR A 34 -7.35 8.57 -8.26
N GLY A 35 -7.30 9.88 -8.53
CA GLY A 35 -7.62 10.92 -7.56
C GLY A 35 -6.37 11.43 -6.80
N PRO A 36 -6.54 12.33 -5.82
CA PRO A 36 -7.80 12.96 -5.46
C PRO A 36 -8.31 13.90 -6.56
N THR A 37 -9.59 14.29 -6.50
CA THR A 37 -10.19 15.23 -7.46
C THR A 37 -10.81 16.41 -6.71
N GLU A 38 -11.14 17.51 -7.40
CA GLU A 38 -11.80 18.66 -6.76
C GLU A 38 -13.10 18.28 -6.03
N LYS A 39 -13.87 17.32 -6.57
CA LYS A 39 -15.12 16.85 -5.95
C LYS A 39 -14.90 15.88 -4.80
N ASN A 40 -13.71 15.28 -4.73
CA ASN A 40 -13.35 14.21 -3.81
C ASN A 40 -11.90 14.38 -3.38
N PRO A 41 -11.61 15.37 -2.52
CA PRO A 41 -10.23 15.67 -2.12
C PRO A 41 -9.65 14.60 -1.17
N ASP A 42 -10.51 13.87 -0.46
CA ASP A 42 -10.10 13.06 0.69
C ASP A 42 -9.92 11.56 0.39
N TRP A 43 -10.06 11.14 -0.87
CA TRP A 43 -9.96 9.72 -1.21
C TRP A 43 -9.43 9.45 -2.62
N LEU A 44 -8.90 8.24 -2.77
CA LEU A 44 -8.38 7.68 -4.01
C LEU A 44 -9.23 6.48 -4.44
N ILE A 45 -9.26 6.18 -5.73
CA ILE A 45 -9.60 4.84 -6.23
C ILE A 45 -8.30 4.11 -6.54
N ILE A 46 -8.22 2.90 -6.00
CA ILE A 46 -7.17 1.93 -6.29
C ILE A 46 -7.80 0.82 -7.12
N THR A 47 -7.31 0.61 -8.34
CA THR A 47 -7.75 -0.53 -9.15
C THR A 47 -7.04 -1.79 -8.64
N THR A 48 -7.82 -2.71 -8.09
CA THR A 48 -7.35 -3.98 -7.52
C THR A 48 -7.78 -5.17 -8.38
N LEU A 49 -7.37 -6.38 -8.03
CA LEU A 49 -7.80 -7.60 -8.74
C LEU A 49 -9.29 -7.92 -8.50
N GLU A 50 -9.84 -7.44 -7.38
CA GLU A 50 -11.22 -7.59 -6.97
C GLU A 50 -12.13 -6.46 -7.52
N GLY A 51 -11.54 -5.49 -8.20
CA GLY A 51 -12.20 -4.30 -8.75
C GLY A 51 -11.71 -3.00 -8.11
N ASP A 52 -12.39 -1.90 -8.43
CA ASP A 52 -12.02 -0.58 -7.91
C ASP A 52 -12.38 -0.45 -6.43
N MET A 53 -11.39 -0.06 -5.62
CA MET A 53 -11.53 0.11 -4.18
C MET A 53 -11.19 1.53 -3.76
N ARG A 54 -11.97 2.07 -2.82
CA ARG A 54 -11.71 3.41 -2.26
C ARG A 54 -10.70 3.35 -1.12
N ALA A 55 -9.68 4.21 -1.18
CA ALA A 55 -8.77 4.50 -0.08
C ALA A 55 -9.05 5.90 0.49
N ASN A 56 -9.31 5.99 1.80
CA ASN A 56 -9.46 7.27 2.50
C ASN A 56 -8.13 7.73 3.06
N VAL A 57 -8.01 9.04 3.36
CA VAL A 57 -6.88 9.55 4.16
C VAL A 57 -6.68 8.68 5.42
N GLY A 58 -5.43 8.30 5.64
CA GLY A 58 -4.99 7.38 6.70
C GLY A 58 -4.86 5.92 6.26
N ASP A 59 -5.53 5.50 5.19
CA ASP A 59 -5.41 4.14 4.67
C ASP A 59 -4.00 3.91 4.07
N TRP A 60 -3.51 2.68 4.19
CA TRP A 60 -2.27 2.24 3.57
C TRP A 60 -2.53 1.70 2.17
N ILE A 61 -1.71 2.10 1.20
CA ILE A 61 -1.67 1.48 -0.12
C ILE A 61 -0.51 0.49 -0.11
N ILE A 62 -0.80 -0.80 -0.32
CA ILE A 62 0.18 -1.88 -0.25
C ILE A 62 0.35 -2.48 -1.64
N LYS A 63 1.61 -2.73 -2.01
CA LYS A 63 1.98 -3.51 -3.18
C LYS A 63 2.20 -4.97 -2.80
N GLY A 64 1.38 -5.85 -3.36
CA GLY A 64 1.50 -7.30 -3.23
C GLY A 64 2.62 -7.89 -4.07
N VAL A 65 2.80 -9.21 -3.95
CA VAL A 65 3.96 -9.93 -4.49
C VAL A 65 3.99 -9.95 -6.02
N LYS A 66 2.83 -9.87 -6.67
CA LYS A 66 2.73 -9.82 -8.14
C LYS A 66 2.58 -8.39 -8.66
N GLY A 67 2.76 -7.39 -7.79
CA GLY A 67 2.62 -5.98 -8.13
C GLY A 67 1.20 -5.43 -8.03
N GLU A 68 0.22 -6.24 -7.61
CA GLU A 68 -1.14 -5.79 -7.32
C GLU A 68 -1.17 -4.76 -6.21
N LEU A 69 -2.04 -3.76 -6.32
CA LEU A 69 -2.25 -2.77 -5.26
C LEU A 69 -3.54 -3.07 -4.51
N TYR A 70 -3.56 -2.74 -3.22
CA TYR A 70 -4.77 -2.79 -2.41
C TYR A 70 -4.72 -1.76 -1.28
N PRO A 71 -5.85 -1.12 -0.94
CA PRO A 71 -5.95 -0.32 0.26
C PRO A 71 -6.09 -1.20 1.51
N CYS A 72 -5.52 -0.74 2.62
CA CYS A 72 -5.54 -1.43 3.91
C CYS A 72 -5.82 -0.42 5.02
N LYS A 73 -6.71 -0.77 5.96
CA LYS A 73 -7.04 0.12 7.07
C LYS A 73 -5.87 0.25 8.06
N PRO A 74 -5.67 1.41 8.69
CA PRO A 74 -4.51 1.64 9.56
C PRO A 74 -4.39 0.64 10.71
N ASP A 75 -5.52 0.28 11.33
CA ASP A 75 -5.61 -0.72 12.39
C ASP A 75 -5.24 -2.11 11.89
N VAL A 76 -5.82 -2.54 10.76
CA VAL A 76 -5.47 -3.82 10.12
C VAL A 76 -4.00 -3.87 9.72
N PHE A 77 -3.46 -2.76 9.21
CA PHE A 77 -2.05 -2.68 8.83
C PHE A 77 -1.14 -2.85 10.04
N ALA A 78 -1.40 -2.11 11.12
CA ALA A 78 -0.61 -2.16 12.35
C ALA A 78 -0.65 -3.53 13.04
N GLU A 79 -1.77 -4.25 12.94
CA GLU A 79 -1.90 -5.62 13.46
C GLU A 79 -1.19 -6.67 12.59
N THR A 80 -0.99 -6.39 11.30
CA THR A 80 -0.51 -7.38 10.32
C THR A 80 0.96 -7.21 9.94
N TYR A 81 1.47 -5.98 9.96
CA TYR A 81 2.80 -5.65 9.44
C TYR A 81 3.66 -4.96 10.49
N GLU A 82 4.95 -5.24 10.42
CA GLU A 82 5.99 -4.60 11.24
C GLU A 82 7.06 -3.97 10.33
N PRO A 83 7.71 -2.87 10.75
CA PRO A 83 8.78 -2.26 9.97
C PRO A 83 10.00 -3.20 9.89
N VAL A 84 10.54 -3.35 8.69
CA VAL A 84 11.80 -4.08 8.47
C VAL A 84 12.98 -3.10 8.64
N PRO A 85 14.09 -3.49 9.30
CA PRO A 85 15.26 -2.64 9.43
C PRO A 85 15.80 -2.20 8.06
N ALA A 86 16.20 -0.92 7.94
CA ALA A 86 16.86 -0.43 6.75
C ALA A 86 18.18 -1.19 6.53
N VAL A 87 18.37 -1.77 5.34
CA VAL A 87 19.61 -2.46 5.00
C VAL A 87 20.72 -1.41 4.81
N THR A 88 21.58 -1.24 5.80
CA THR A 88 22.83 -0.49 5.64
C THR A 88 23.84 -1.41 4.97
N TRP A 89 24.03 -1.27 3.65
CA TRP A 89 25.17 -1.89 2.98
C TRP A 89 26.44 -1.20 3.50
N GLY A 90 27.22 -1.90 4.33
CA GLY A 90 28.50 -1.40 4.82
C GLY A 90 29.48 -1.23 3.67
N THR A 91 29.99 -0.02 3.49
CA THR A 91 31.18 0.22 2.66
C THR A 91 32.38 -0.42 3.35
N TYR A 92 33.00 -1.41 2.69
CA TYR A 92 34.36 -1.86 3.00
C TYR A 92 35.37 -0.85 2.47
#